data_AF-A0A432JG84-F1
#
_entry.id   AF-A0A432JG84-F1
#
_cell.length_a   1.000
_cell.length_b   1.000
_cell.length_c   1.000
_cell.angle_alpha   90.00
_cell.angle_beta   90.00
_cell.angle_gamma   90.00
#
_symmetry.space_group_name_H-M   'P 1'
#
loop_
_entity.id
_entity.type
_entity.pdbx_description
1 polymer ?
#
loop_
_entity_poly.entity_id
_entity_poly.type
_entity_poly.pdbx_seq_one_letter_code
_entity_poly.pdbx_strand_id
1 'polypeptide(L)'
;MIDEPSGNYQVDEPFLEALYQVMAERVENDALETARLILDSPFPLEGMILAQPEAAATIFSGDIEMALFLATNSDTLLASPWRIIYRLIKADPSLAAEVLAEFHRRGESSLVAESLAYLAYDKDRQGLSPQLPISLEQDGRFLSALLTIEGAPWLEARLGESVELFQQRVAAGEVSPDFLERYRETLEFAAAFLSGGETRTILTGVIRRAFGLS
;
A
#
# COMPACT_ATOMS: atom_id res chain seq x y z
N MET A 1 9.33 26.61 38.91
CA MET A 1 8.00 26.98 38.40
C MET A 1 7.95 26.38 37.00
N ILE A 2 7.28 25.25 36.86
CA ILE A 2 7.12 24.51 35.60
C ILE A 2 5.70 24.82 35.17
N ASP A 3 5.56 25.51 34.04
CA ASP A 3 4.28 25.96 33.48
C ASP A 3 3.86 24.99 32.37
N GLU A 4 2.78 24.28 32.67
CA GLU A 4 1.82 23.51 31.85
C GLU A 4 2.22 22.38 30.87
N PRO A 5 1.35 21.35 30.74
CA PRO A 5 1.63 20.09 30.06
C PRO A 5 1.00 20.06 28.66
N SER A 6 1.79 20.23 27.60
CA SER A 6 1.29 19.85 26.27
C SER A 6 1.26 18.33 26.20
N GLY A 7 0.07 17.74 26.25
CA GLY A 7 -0.19 16.30 26.10
C GLY A 7 0.18 15.71 24.72
N ASN A 8 1.23 16.22 24.07
CA ASN A 8 1.87 15.62 22.91
C ASN A 8 3.01 14.75 23.42
N TYR A 9 2.72 13.48 23.68
CA TYR A 9 3.78 12.48 23.82
C TYR A 9 4.45 12.31 22.46
N GLN A 10 5.55 13.03 22.22
CA GLN A 10 6.59 12.50 21.33
C GLN A 10 7.11 11.24 22.05
N VAL A 11 6.58 10.08 21.66
CA VAL A 11 7.22 8.82 22.03
C VAL A 11 8.59 8.89 21.37
N ASP A 12 9.65 8.89 22.17
CA ASP A 12 11.02 8.99 21.68
C ASP A 12 11.26 7.94 20.59
N GLU A 13 11.75 8.33 19.41
CA GLU A 13 12.05 7.41 18.28
C GLU A 13 12.82 6.13 18.70
N PRO A 14 13.83 6.20 19.61
CA PRO A 14 14.49 5.01 20.15
C PRO A 14 13.56 3.98 20.81
N PHE A 15 12.44 4.42 21.40
CA PHE A 15 11.45 3.52 22.00
C PHE A 15 10.65 2.78 20.94
N LEU A 16 10.24 3.44 19.85
CA LEU A 16 9.49 2.81 18.77
C LEU A 16 10.35 1.79 18.03
N GLU A 17 11.61 2.12 17.74
CA GLU A 17 12.54 1.17 17.12
C GLU A 17 12.72 -0.10 17.97
N ALA A 18 12.92 0.05 19.28
CA ALA A 18 13.04 -1.08 20.21
C ALA A 18 11.73 -1.88 20.30
N LEU A 19 10.58 -1.20 20.32
CA LEU A 19 9.27 -1.83 20.29
C LEU A 19 9.10 -2.69 19.03
N TYR A 20 9.44 -2.15 17.85
CA TYR A 20 9.35 -2.89 16.60
C TYR A 20 10.29 -4.11 16.58
N GLN A 21 11.52 -3.97 17.09
CA GLN A 21 12.46 -5.09 17.21
C GLN A 21 11.92 -6.20 18.12
N VAL A 22 11.41 -5.87 19.30
CA VAL A 22 10.82 -6.85 20.22
C VAL A 22 9.64 -7.58 19.57
N MET A 23 8.81 -6.86 18.82
CA MET A 23 7.70 -7.49 18.09
C MET A 23 8.22 -8.38 16.97
N ALA A 24 9.23 -7.97 16.20
CA ALA A 24 9.84 -8.79 15.17
C ALA A 24 10.43 -10.10 15.72
N GLU A 25 11.16 -10.05 16.84
CA GLU A 25 11.68 -11.24 17.52
C GLU A 25 10.54 -12.16 18.01
N ARG A 26 9.40 -11.59 18.43
CA ARG A 26 8.23 -12.38 18.82
C ARG A 26 7.58 -13.09 17.63
N VAL A 27 7.54 -12.44 16.46
CA VAL A 27 6.98 -13.04 15.23
C VAL A 27 7.68 -14.34 14.85
N GLU A 28 9.00 -14.43 15.06
CA GLU A 28 9.77 -15.66 14.82
C GLU A 28 9.29 -16.85 15.65
N ASN A 29 8.69 -16.57 16.82
CA ASN A 29 8.18 -17.58 17.74
C ASN A 29 6.69 -17.87 17.54
N ASP A 30 5.86 -16.82 17.44
CA ASP A 30 4.41 -16.94 17.24
C ASP A 30 3.84 -15.70 16.52
N ALA A 31 3.72 -15.79 15.20
CA ALA A 31 3.19 -14.71 14.37
C ALA A 31 1.70 -14.41 14.66
N LEU A 32 0.89 -15.44 14.97
CA LEU A 32 -0.55 -15.29 15.17
C LEU A 32 -0.86 -14.60 16.50
N GLU A 33 -0.18 -15.00 17.57
CA GLU A 33 -0.30 -14.34 18.87
C GLU A 33 0.21 -12.90 18.80
N THR A 34 1.29 -12.66 18.05
CA THR A 34 1.81 -11.31 17.82
C THR A 34 0.81 -10.43 17.06
N ALA A 35 0.15 -10.97 16.03
CA ALA A 35 -0.91 -10.27 15.30
C ALA A 35 -2.07 -9.86 16.22
N ARG A 36 -2.52 -10.77 17.09
CA ARG A 36 -3.58 -10.48 18.07
C ARG A 36 -3.18 -9.38 19.04
N LEU A 37 -1.95 -9.41 19.55
CA LEU A 37 -1.45 -8.35 20.43
C LEU A 37 -1.45 -6.97 19.75
N ILE A 38 -1.06 -6.92 18.48
CA ILE A 38 -1.09 -5.68 17.69
C ILE A 38 -2.52 -5.15 17.58
N LEU A 39 -3.51 -6.02 17.37
CA LEU A 39 -4.92 -5.61 17.29
C LEU A 39 -5.53 -5.20 18.63
N ASP A 40 -5.07 -5.81 19.72
CA ASP A 40 -5.59 -5.53 21.06
C ASP A 40 -4.93 -4.29 21.70
N SER A 41 -4.03 -3.60 20.99
CA SER A 41 -3.28 -2.45 21.50
C SER A 41 -3.19 -1.30 20.49
N PRO A 42 -2.94 -0.05 20.93
CA PRO A 42 -2.71 1.08 20.02
C PRO A 42 -1.31 1.00 19.40
N PHE A 43 -1.08 -0.02 18.57
CA PHE A 43 0.22 -0.30 17.98
C PHE A 43 0.42 0.45 16.64
N PRO A 44 1.53 1.19 16.45
CA PRO A 44 1.80 1.95 15.23
C PRO A 44 2.24 1.04 14.07
N LEU A 45 1.27 0.37 13.44
CA LEU A 45 1.51 -0.65 12.42
C LEU A 45 2.26 -0.13 11.19
N GLU A 46 2.00 1.10 10.74
CA GLU A 46 2.75 1.70 9.63
C GLU A 46 4.26 1.74 9.92
N GLY A 47 4.62 2.17 11.13
CA GLY A 47 6.03 2.25 11.54
C GLY A 47 6.68 0.87 11.59
N MET A 48 5.95 -0.15 12.04
CA MET A 48 6.41 -1.54 12.03
C MET A 48 6.67 -2.05 10.61
N ILE A 49 5.77 -1.80 9.66
CA ILE A 49 5.98 -2.23 8.26
C ILE A 49 7.23 -1.58 7.66
N LEU A 50 7.50 -0.32 8.02
CA LEU A 50 8.69 0.40 7.57
C LEU A 50 9.98 -0.09 8.23
N ALA A 51 9.96 -0.29 9.55
CA ALA A 51 11.13 -0.64 10.33
C ALA A 51 11.50 -2.13 10.23
N GLN A 52 10.49 -3.01 10.10
CA GLN A 52 10.61 -4.46 10.15
C GLN A 52 9.74 -5.12 9.06
N PRO A 53 10.02 -4.88 7.76
CA PRO A 53 9.16 -5.30 6.66
C PRO A 53 8.94 -6.82 6.58
N GLU A 54 9.97 -7.62 6.84
CA GLU A 54 9.87 -9.09 6.81
C GLU A 54 8.98 -9.64 7.94
N ALA A 55 9.14 -9.10 9.16
CA ALA A 55 8.30 -9.48 10.29
C ALA A 55 6.84 -9.05 10.07
N ALA A 56 6.62 -7.85 9.52
CA ALA A 56 5.30 -7.38 9.16
C ALA A 56 4.66 -8.28 8.09
N ALA A 57 5.38 -8.62 7.01
CA ALA A 57 4.87 -9.56 6.00
C ALA A 57 4.51 -10.94 6.60
N THR A 58 5.30 -11.42 7.56
CA THR A 58 5.01 -12.67 8.28
C THR A 58 3.73 -12.59 9.12
N ILE A 59 3.49 -11.44 9.79
CA ILE A 59 2.23 -11.20 10.52
C ILE A 59 1.03 -11.22 9.57
N PHE A 60 1.13 -10.52 8.43
CA PHE A 60 0.03 -10.41 7.46
C PHE A 60 -0.22 -11.71 6.69
N SER A 61 0.80 -12.54 6.44
CA SER A 61 0.65 -13.77 5.64
C SER A 61 0.06 -14.95 6.40
N GLY A 62 -0.07 -14.87 7.73
CA GLY A 62 -0.55 -15.98 8.56
C GLY A 62 -2.03 -16.31 8.38
N ASP A 63 -2.89 -15.32 8.19
CA ASP A 63 -4.34 -15.47 8.04
C ASP A 63 -4.91 -14.26 7.29
N ILE A 64 -5.69 -14.49 6.22
CA ILE A 64 -6.26 -13.42 5.40
C ILE A 64 -7.28 -12.56 6.17
N GLU A 65 -8.09 -13.13 7.07
CA GLU A 65 -9.00 -12.36 7.92
C GLU A 65 -8.22 -11.42 8.83
N MET A 66 -7.12 -11.92 9.39
CA MET A 66 -6.22 -11.12 10.22
C MET A 66 -5.58 -10.00 9.41
N ALA A 67 -5.11 -10.29 8.20
CA ALA A 67 -4.49 -9.31 7.30
C ALA A 67 -5.44 -8.16 6.95
N LEU A 68 -6.69 -8.49 6.60
CA LEU A 68 -7.72 -7.50 6.32
C LEU A 68 -8.02 -6.67 7.56
N PHE A 69 -8.16 -7.31 8.73
CA PHE A 69 -8.47 -6.62 9.98
C PHE A 69 -7.33 -5.69 10.42
N LEU A 70 -6.07 -6.11 10.26
CA LEU A 70 -4.89 -5.28 10.48
C LEU A 70 -4.85 -4.07 9.53
N ALA A 71 -5.16 -4.28 8.24
CA ALA A 71 -5.20 -3.21 7.26
C ALA A 71 -6.32 -2.19 7.51
N THR A 72 -7.47 -2.61 8.03
CA THR A 72 -8.61 -1.70 8.28
C THR A 72 -8.60 -1.05 9.66
N ASN A 73 -8.06 -1.72 10.67
CA ASN A 73 -8.14 -1.28 12.07
C ASN A 73 -6.80 -0.78 12.63
N SER A 74 -5.76 -0.68 11.81
CA SER A 74 -4.60 0.14 12.15
C SER A 74 -5.04 1.58 12.39
N ASP A 75 -4.54 2.21 13.45
CA ASP A 75 -4.87 3.58 13.89
C ASP A 75 -5.46 4.47 12.78
N THR A 76 -6.80 4.53 12.74
CA THR A 76 -7.56 5.14 11.63
C THR A 76 -7.33 6.64 11.50
N LEU A 77 -6.72 7.29 12.50
CA LEU A 77 -6.39 8.72 12.48
C LEU A 77 -5.04 8.99 11.79
N LEU A 78 -4.13 8.02 11.80
CA LEU A 78 -2.75 8.20 11.29
C LEU A 78 -2.43 7.32 10.07
N ALA A 79 -3.06 6.15 9.94
CA ALA A 79 -2.82 5.21 8.86
C ALA A 79 -4.15 4.69 8.28
N SER A 80 -4.62 5.35 7.22
CA SER A 80 -5.75 4.87 6.44
C SER A 80 -5.47 3.48 5.82
N PRO A 81 -6.50 2.68 5.50
CA PRO A 81 -6.30 1.33 4.99
C PRO A 81 -5.45 1.28 3.71
N TRP A 82 -5.70 2.19 2.76
CA TRP A 82 -4.90 2.30 1.53
C TRP A 82 -3.44 2.65 1.80
N ARG A 83 -3.13 3.36 2.89
CA ARG A 83 -1.76 3.67 3.30
C ARG A 83 -1.07 2.43 3.88
N ILE A 84 -1.77 1.59 4.64
CA ILE A 84 -1.21 0.29 5.07
C ILE A 84 -0.93 -0.61 3.88
N ILE A 85 -1.89 -0.74 2.95
CA ILE A 85 -1.67 -1.50 1.71
C ILE A 85 -0.45 -0.97 0.96
N TYR A 86 -0.33 0.35 0.83
CA TYR A 86 0.83 0.96 0.18
C TYR A 86 2.17 0.60 0.84
N ARG A 87 2.22 0.56 2.19
CA ARG A 87 3.42 0.11 2.90
C ARG A 87 3.68 -1.37 2.69
N LEU A 88 2.63 -2.18 2.69
CA LEU A 88 2.71 -3.61 2.45
C LEU A 88 3.23 -3.91 1.05
N ILE A 89 2.90 -3.13 0.02
CA ILE A 89 3.47 -3.26 -1.33
C ILE A 89 5.01 -3.25 -1.28
N LYS A 90 5.60 -2.41 -0.42
CA LYS A 90 7.05 -2.28 -0.32
C LYS A 90 7.70 -3.42 0.47
N ALA A 91 6.99 -3.96 1.45
CA ALA A 91 7.43 -5.10 2.25
C ALA A 91 7.26 -6.43 1.49
N ASP A 92 6.06 -6.70 0.98
CA ASP A 92 5.71 -7.86 0.18
C ASP A 92 4.62 -7.51 -0.85
N PRO A 93 4.98 -7.28 -2.13
CA PRO A 93 4.02 -6.92 -3.16
C PRO A 93 3.03 -8.03 -3.51
N SER A 94 3.37 -9.31 -3.30
CA SER A 94 2.46 -10.42 -3.61
C SER A 94 1.37 -10.50 -2.56
N LEU A 95 1.76 -10.41 -1.29
CA LEU A 95 0.82 -10.37 -0.17
C LEU A 95 -0.09 -9.15 -0.24
N ALA A 96 0.44 -7.97 -0.59
CA ALA A 96 -0.38 -6.78 -0.81
C ALA A 96 -1.41 -6.96 -1.93
N ALA A 97 -1.04 -7.67 -3.01
CA ALA A 97 -1.96 -7.98 -4.10
C ALA A 97 -3.06 -8.96 -3.66
N GLU A 98 -2.73 -9.98 -2.87
CA GLU A 98 -3.72 -10.91 -2.31
C GLU A 98 -4.72 -10.22 -1.39
N VAL A 99 -4.23 -9.36 -0.48
CA VAL A 99 -5.06 -8.58 0.45
C VAL A 99 -5.98 -7.63 -0.33
N LEU A 100 -5.46 -6.92 -1.33
CA LEU A 100 -6.28 -6.00 -2.12
C LEU A 100 -7.33 -6.72 -2.97
N ALA A 101 -6.98 -7.86 -3.55
CA ALA A 101 -7.92 -8.71 -4.29
C ALA A 101 -9.05 -9.22 -3.38
N GLU A 102 -8.72 -9.62 -2.15
CA GLU A 102 -9.73 -10.06 -1.19
C GLU A 102 -10.64 -8.91 -0.72
N PHE A 103 -10.12 -7.71 -0.50
CA PHE A 103 -10.96 -6.53 -0.25
C PHE A 103 -11.97 -6.31 -1.37
N HIS A 104 -11.53 -6.41 -2.63
CA HIS A 104 -12.44 -6.32 -3.76
C HIS A 104 -13.53 -7.41 -3.72
N ARG A 105 -13.17 -8.67 -3.42
CA ARG A 105 -14.14 -9.78 -3.32
C ARG A 105 -15.22 -9.53 -2.25
N ARG A 106 -14.88 -8.75 -1.22
CA ARG A 106 -15.81 -8.33 -0.15
C ARG A 106 -16.63 -7.09 -0.48
N GLY A 107 -16.43 -6.49 -1.65
CA GLY A 107 -17.18 -5.33 -2.11
C GLY A 107 -16.55 -3.98 -1.72
N GLU A 108 -15.29 -3.96 -1.27
CA GLU A 108 -14.59 -2.74 -0.84
C GLU A 108 -13.98 -1.97 -2.03
N SER A 109 -14.78 -1.71 -3.08
CA SER A 109 -14.30 -1.12 -4.34
C SER A 109 -13.66 0.27 -4.16
N SER A 110 -14.18 1.10 -3.23
CA SER A 110 -13.60 2.41 -2.95
C SER A 110 -12.21 2.31 -2.33
N LEU A 111 -11.99 1.37 -1.39
CA LEU A 111 -10.67 1.12 -0.81
C LEU A 111 -9.69 0.65 -1.88
N VAL A 112 -10.14 -0.22 -2.79
CA VAL A 112 -9.33 -0.74 -3.91
C VAL A 112 -8.89 0.39 -4.83
N ALA A 113 -9.82 1.25 -5.23
CA ALA A 113 -9.54 2.44 -6.04
C ALA A 113 -8.54 3.39 -5.36
N GLU A 114 -8.76 3.73 -4.09
CA GLU A 114 -7.85 4.58 -3.30
C GLU A 114 -6.45 3.97 -3.19
N SER A 115 -6.34 2.66 -2.96
CA SER A 115 -5.07 1.95 -2.82
C SER A 115 -4.26 1.96 -4.12
N LEU A 116 -4.92 1.73 -5.26
CA LEU A 116 -4.27 1.79 -6.57
C LEU A 116 -3.83 3.23 -6.89
N ALA A 117 -4.68 4.21 -6.62
CA ALA A 117 -4.40 5.62 -6.85
C ALA A 117 -3.29 6.19 -5.95
N TYR A 118 -3.05 5.59 -4.79
CA TYR A 118 -2.01 6.05 -3.87
C TYR A 118 -0.60 6.02 -4.46
N LEU A 119 -0.38 5.19 -5.50
CA LEU A 119 0.87 5.12 -6.24
C LEU A 119 1.15 6.35 -7.10
N ALA A 120 0.17 7.23 -7.33
CA ALA A 120 0.20 8.17 -8.45
C ALA A 120 1.44 9.08 -8.56
N TYR A 121 2.03 9.43 -7.42
CA TYR A 121 3.18 10.33 -7.37
C TYR A 121 4.50 9.63 -7.02
N ASP A 122 4.54 8.30 -6.95
CA ASP A 122 5.76 7.59 -6.52
C ASP A 122 6.95 7.89 -7.44
N LYS A 123 6.73 7.97 -8.75
CA LYS A 123 7.78 8.33 -9.72
C LYS A 123 8.36 9.71 -9.44
N ASP A 124 7.49 10.71 -9.26
CA ASP A 124 7.91 12.09 -9.04
C ASP A 124 8.56 12.28 -7.67
N ARG A 125 7.97 11.69 -6.62
CA ARG A 125 8.48 11.75 -5.25
C ARG A 125 9.84 11.08 -5.13
N GLN A 126 10.03 9.93 -5.77
CA GLN A 126 11.33 9.26 -5.79
C GLN A 126 12.38 10.10 -6.52
N GLY A 127 12.01 10.79 -7.60
CA GLY A 127 12.91 11.72 -8.31
C GLY A 127 13.31 12.94 -7.47
N LEU A 128 12.40 13.44 -6.62
CA LEU A 128 12.64 14.58 -5.74
C LEU A 128 13.41 14.21 -4.46
N SER A 129 13.13 13.04 -3.88
CA SER A 129 13.79 12.55 -2.68
C SER A 129 14.02 11.04 -2.75
N PRO A 130 15.24 10.63 -3.13
CA PRO A 130 15.63 9.21 -3.20
C PRO A 130 15.65 8.50 -1.84
N GLN A 131 15.59 9.25 -0.72
CA GLN A 131 15.59 8.68 0.64
C GLN A 131 14.20 8.25 1.09
N LEU A 132 13.14 8.61 0.37
CA LEU A 132 11.79 8.15 0.70
C LEU A 132 11.72 6.62 0.52
N PRO A 133 10.98 5.90 1.39
CA PRO A 133 10.76 4.46 1.27
C PRO A 133 9.77 4.15 0.14
N ILE A 134 10.16 4.50 -1.10
CA ILE A 134 9.41 4.34 -2.34
C ILE A 134 10.21 3.41 -3.25
N SER A 135 9.52 2.42 -3.82
CA SER A 135 10.12 1.51 -4.80
C SER A 135 9.14 1.27 -5.95
N LEU A 136 9.48 1.83 -7.12
CA LEU A 136 8.77 1.61 -8.38
C LEU A 136 8.93 0.17 -8.88
N GLU A 137 10.01 -0.51 -8.50
CA GLU A 137 10.17 -1.94 -8.79
C GLU A 137 9.15 -2.77 -8.02
N GLN A 138 8.94 -2.47 -6.73
CA GLN A 138 7.91 -3.16 -5.93
C GLN A 138 6.50 -2.83 -6.42
N ASP A 139 6.24 -1.61 -6.88
CA ASP A 139 4.97 -1.26 -7.54
C ASP A 139 4.73 -2.11 -8.78
N GLY A 140 5.75 -2.27 -9.63
CA GLY A 140 5.68 -3.13 -10.79
C GLY A 140 5.37 -4.58 -10.42
N ARG A 141 6.06 -5.12 -9.40
CA ARG A 141 5.83 -6.48 -8.87
C ARG A 141 4.42 -6.65 -8.32
N PHE A 142 3.89 -5.66 -7.62
CA PHE A 142 2.52 -5.66 -7.10
C PHE A 142 1.48 -5.69 -8.23
N LEU A 143 1.64 -4.85 -9.25
CA LEU A 143 0.75 -4.86 -10.42
C LEU A 143 0.85 -6.19 -11.19
N SER A 144 2.05 -6.77 -11.26
CA SER A 144 2.26 -8.12 -11.82
C SER A 144 1.60 -9.21 -11.00
N ALA A 145 1.61 -9.11 -9.67
CA ALA A 145 0.93 -10.06 -8.80
C ALA A 145 -0.59 -9.96 -8.96
N LEU A 146 -1.17 -8.74 -8.98
CA LEU A 146 -2.59 -8.54 -9.28
C LEU A 146 -2.99 -9.12 -10.63
N LEU A 147 -2.18 -8.88 -11.67
CA LEU A 147 -2.39 -9.48 -13.00
C LEU A 147 -2.39 -11.02 -12.94
N THR A 148 -1.51 -11.61 -12.14
CA THR A 148 -1.39 -13.07 -12.02
C THR A 148 -2.56 -13.68 -11.26
N ILE A 149 -3.01 -13.03 -10.17
CA ILE A 149 -4.08 -13.53 -9.29
C ILE A 149 -5.45 -13.39 -9.96
N GLU A 150 -5.75 -12.22 -10.51
CA GLU A 150 -7.11 -11.86 -10.96
C GLU A 150 -7.25 -11.75 -12.48
N GLY A 151 -6.13 -11.66 -13.21
CA GLY A 151 -6.10 -11.55 -14.67
C GLY A 151 -6.25 -10.12 -15.20
N ALA A 152 -5.93 -9.96 -16.48
CA ALA A 152 -5.94 -8.67 -17.16
C ALA A 152 -7.31 -7.95 -17.16
N PRO A 153 -8.44 -8.64 -17.41
CA PRO A 153 -9.75 -7.97 -17.40
C PRO A 153 -10.11 -7.38 -16.05
N TRP A 154 -9.75 -8.06 -14.96
CA TRP A 154 -10.00 -7.56 -13.61
C TRP A 154 -9.14 -6.34 -13.32
N LEU A 155 -7.84 -6.41 -13.60
CA LEU A 155 -6.92 -5.30 -13.32
C LEU A 155 -7.28 -4.06 -14.14
N GLU A 156 -7.68 -4.24 -15.40
CA GLU A 156 -8.17 -3.16 -16.26
C GLU A 156 -9.42 -2.49 -15.68
N ALA A 157 -10.41 -3.27 -15.25
CA ALA A 157 -11.63 -2.76 -14.65
C ALA A 157 -11.35 -1.97 -13.36
N ARG A 158 -10.50 -2.50 -12.47
CA ARG A 158 -10.18 -1.84 -11.19
C ARG A 158 -9.36 -0.57 -11.37
N LEU A 159 -8.41 -0.56 -12.30
CA LEU A 159 -7.70 0.67 -12.67
C LEU A 159 -8.65 1.69 -13.31
N GLY A 160 -9.59 1.25 -14.16
CA GLY A 160 -10.62 2.11 -14.75
C GLY A 160 -11.49 2.78 -13.69
N GLU A 161 -11.99 2.02 -12.72
CA GLU A 161 -12.76 2.56 -11.58
C GLU A 161 -11.94 3.56 -10.74
N SER A 162 -10.66 3.26 -10.51
CA SER A 162 -9.74 4.18 -9.85
C SER A 162 -9.57 5.48 -10.64
N VAL A 163 -9.40 5.40 -11.96
CA VAL A 163 -9.29 6.56 -12.85
C VAL A 163 -10.57 7.39 -12.82
N GLU A 164 -11.74 6.76 -12.93
CA GLU A 164 -13.03 7.45 -12.89
C GLU A 164 -13.26 8.18 -11.56
N LEU A 165 -12.94 7.53 -10.43
CA LEU A 165 -13.01 8.16 -9.10
C LEU A 165 -12.16 9.43 -9.05
N PHE A 166 -10.90 9.35 -9.46
CA PHE A 166 -9.99 10.50 -9.37
C PHE A 166 -10.26 11.55 -10.44
N GLN A 167 -10.82 11.18 -11.59
CA GLN A 167 -11.33 12.15 -12.55
C GLN A 167 -12.45 13.01 -11.95
N GLN A 168 -13.37 12.40 -11.19
CA GLN A 168 -14.42 13.13 -10.49
C GLN A 168 -13.84 14.06 -9.41
N ARG A 169 -12.86 13.59 -8.63
CA ARG A 169 -12.19 14.40 -7.59
C ARG A 169 -11.40 15.58 -8.17
N VAL A 170 -10.75 15.38 -9.32
CA VAL A 170 -10.09 16.47 -10.05
C VAL A 170 -11.10 17.50 -10.52
N ALA A 171 -12.23 17.07 -11.09
CA ALA A 171 -13.31 17.97 -11.52
C ALA A 171 -13.95 18.74 -10.34
N ALA A 172 -14.01 18.11 -9.16
CA ALA A 172 -14.46 18.73 -7.92
C ALA A 172 -13.42 19.66 -7.26
N GLY A 173 -12.18 19.68 -7.75
CA GLY A 173 -11.08 20.47 -7.17
C GLY A 173 -10.50 19.89 -5.86
N GLU A 174 -10.80 18.63 -5.55
CA GLU A 174 -10.29 17.94 -4.35
C GLU A 174 -8.85 17.43 -4.56
N VAL A 175 -8.48 17.19 -5.81
CA VAL A 175 -7.19 16.65 -6.23
C VAL A 175 -6.60 17.50 -7.36
N SER A 176 -5.27 17.55 -7.45
CA SER A 176 -4.54 18.31 -8.46
C SER A 176 -4.94 17.93 -9.90
N PRO A 177 -5.06 18.91 -10.83
CA PRO A 177 -5.36 18.63 -12.23
C PRO A 177 -4.37 17.70 -12.95
N ASP A 178 -3.12 17.60 -12.47
CA ASP A 178 -2.09 16.73 -13.05
C ASP A 178 -2.14 15.29 -12.54
N PHE A 179 -3.03 14.97 -11.60
CA PHE A 179 -3.05 13.69 -10.90
C PHE A 179 -3.13 12.49 -11.85
N LEU A 180 -4.06 12.52 -12.81
CA LEU A 180 -4.26 11.40 -13.73
C LEU A 180 -3.05 11.18 -14.65
N GLU A 181 -2.35 12.27 -15.02
CA GLU A 181 -1.12 12.18 -15.79
C GLU A 181 -0.01 11.52 -14.96
N ARG A 182 0.22 12.00 -13.74
CA ARG A 182 1.23 11.41 -12.83
C ARG A 182 0.91 9.96 -12.51
N TYR A 183 -0.37 9.67 -12.30
CA TYR A 183 -0.83 8.33 -12.00
C TYR A 183 -0.49 7.35 -13.12
N ARG A 184 -0.88 7.67 -14.35
CA ARG A 184 -0.55 6.87 -15.53
C ARG A 184 0.95 6.69 -15.69
N GLU A 185 1.71 7.79 -15.63
CA GLU A 185 3.16 7.75 -15.82
C GLU A 185 3.87 6.88 -14.79
N THR A 186 3.43 6.95 -13.53
CA THR A 186 3.99 6.11 -12.46
C THR A 186 3.72 4.63 -12.73
N LEU A 187 2.48 4.26 -13.11
CA LEU A 187 2.14 2.87 -13.42
C LEU A 187 2.92 2.35 -14.64
N GLU A 188 3.03 3.14 -15.71
CA GLU A 188 3.81 2.76 -16.91
C GLU A 188 5.29 2.58 -16.57
N PHE A 189 5.85 3.46 -15.74
CA PHE A 189 7.25 3.38 -15.32
C PHE A 189 7.50 2.18 -14.39
N ALA A 190 6.59 1.91 -13.46
CA ALA A 190 6.62 0.73 -12.60
C ALA A 190 6.58 -0.58 -13.42
N ALA A 191 5.70 -0.66 -14.43
CA ALA A 191 5.64 -1.81 -15.33
C ALA A 191 6.95 -2.03 -16.10
N ALA A 192 7.68 -0.95 -16.45
CA ALA A 192 8.94 -1.04 -17.18
C ALA A 192 10.07 -1.74 -16.40
N PHE A 193 10.01 -1.76 -15.06
CA PHE A 193 10.98 -2.48 -14.22
C PHE A 193 10.84 -4.01 -14.30
N LEU A 194 9.71 -4.53 -14.76
CA LEU A 194 9.47 -5.97 -14.81
C LEU A 194 10.36 -6.63 -15.87
N SER A 195 11.14 -7.64 -15.49
CA SER A 195 12.09 -8.34 -16.38
C SER A 195 11.43 -9.21 -17.46
N GLY A 196 10.15 -9.59 -17.28
CA GLY A 196 9.39 -10.40 -18.25
C GLY A 196 8.78 -9.56 -19.37
N GLY A 197 9.23 -9.77 -20.62
CA GLY A 197 8.75 -9.01 -21.77
C GLY A 197 7.24 -9.15 -22.01
N GLU A 198 6.69 -10.35 -21.87
CA GLU A 198 5.25 -10.61 -22.07
C GLU A 198 4.40 -9.97 -20.97
N THR A 199 4.71 -10.23 -19.70
CA THR A 199 4.02 -9.63 -18.55
C THR A 199 4.03 -8.10 -18.64
N ARG A 200 5.19 -7.52 -18.97
CA ARG A 200 5.34 -6.07 -19.20
C ARG A 200 4.41 -5.59 -20.31
N THR A 201 4.39 -6.25 -21.47
CA THR A 201 3.52 -5.87 -22.60
C THR A 201 2.04 -5.93 -22.22
N ILE A 202 1.61 -6.98 -21.51
CA ILE A 202 0.22 -7.12 -21.05
C ILE A 202 -0.14 -5.98 -20.10
N LEU A 203 0.70 -5.73 -19.09
CA LEU A 203 0.49 -4.68 -18.10
C LEU A 203 0.44 -3.29 -18.72
N THR A 204 1.39 -2.94 -19.60
CA THR A 204 1.35 -1.67 -20.32
C THR A 204 0.07 -1.54 -21.13
N GLY A 205 -0.39 -2.61 -21.79
CA GLY A 205 -1.65 -2.60 -22.51
C GLY A 205 -2.87 -2.39 -21.59
N VAL A 206 -2.91 -3.07 -20.45
CA VAL A 206 -3.96 -2.92 -19.42
C VAL A 206 -4.01 -1.48 -18.89
N ILE A 207 -2.86 -0.92 -18.51
CA ILE A 207 -2.75 0.45 -18.01
C ILE A 207 -3.26 1.43 -19.07
N ARG A 208 -2.80 1.32 -20.32
CA ARG A 208 -3.25 2.22 -21.39
C ARG A 208 -4.76 2.20 -21.57
N ARG A 209 -5.37 1.01 -21.65
CA ARG A 209 -6.82 0.87 -21.84
C ARG A 209 -7.61 1.42 -20.65
N ALA A 210 -7.15 1.19 -19.41
CA ALA A 210 -7.79 1.73 -18.21
C ALA A 210 -7.82 3.28 -18.20
N PHE A 211 -6.84 3.93 -18.84
CA PHE A 211 -6.79 5.39 -19.02
C PHE A 211 -7.40 5.86 -20.35
N GLY A 212 -8.12 4.99 -21.08
CA GLY A 212 -8.77 5.32 -22.34
C GLY A 212 -7.82 5.54 -23.52
N LEU A 213 -6.59 5.04 -23.43
CA LEU A 213 -5.58 5.13 -24.49
C LEU A 213 -5.57 3.86 -25.35
N SER A 214 -5.49 4.06 -26.67
CA SER A 214 -5.30 3.00 -27.67
C SER A 214 -3.85 2.53 -27.76
#